data_AF-A0A8S3VC53-F1
#
_entry.id   AF-A0A8S3VC53-F1
#
_cell.length_a   1.000
_cell.length_b   1.000
_cell.length_c   1.000
_cell.angle_alpha   90.00
_cell.angle_beta   90.00
_cell.angle_gamma   90.00
#
_symmetry.space_group_name_H-M   'P 1'
#
loop_
_entity.id
_entity.type
_entity.pdbx_description
1 polymer ?
#
loop_
_entity_poly.entity_id
_entity_poly.type
_entity_poly.pdbx_seq_one_letter_code
_entity_poly.pdbx_strand_id
1 'polypeptide(L)'
;MSNIYSRQPSRKRFKTLGSDILKRAVMGHTLLDPNRFPIVTFCDFELRQMTNVQTWTVQCSLPINLFSEKIFIANWFLLVIMTIINAIYFLYNFVSTFLPYRAEVYVQKFLTVDDVRTGMYQKIPEHLTESQKDFVHSYLRRDGVFLIWMLSNKVNQVVAGEIVNELWKNYTK
;
A
#
# COMPACT_ATOMS: atom_id res chain seq x y z
N MET A 1 -40.94 -17.41 -11.95
CA MET A 1 -39.70 -16.67 -11.63
C MET A 1 -39.97 -15.92 -10.34
N SER A 2 -39.13 -16.07 -9.31
CA SER A 2 -39.28 -15.32 -8.06
C SER A 2 -38.55 -13.99 -8.17
N ASN A 3 -39.23 -12.89 -7.90
CA ASN A 3 -38.61 -11.57 -7.84
C ASN A 3 -38.35 -11.19 -6.38
N ILE A 4 -37.10 -10.87 -6.06
CA ILE A 4 -36.68 -10.44 -4.73
C ILE A 4 -36.65 -8.91 -4.74
N TYR A 5 -37.49 -8.28 -3.92
CA TYR A 5 -37.51 -6.83 -3.77
C TYR A 5 -37.14 -6.43 -2.33
N SER A 6 -36.24 -5.45 -2.25
CA SER A 6 -35.97 -4.68 -1.03
C SER A 6 -36.31 -3.22 -1.31
N ARG A 7 -36.92 -2.50 -0.36
CA ARG A 7 -37.07 -1.04 -0.45
C ARG A 7 -35.67 -0.42 -0.47
N GLN A 8 -35.10 -0.27 -1.65
CA GLN A 8 -33.69 0.02 -1.83
C GLN A 8 -33.43 1.53 -1.64
N PRO A 9 -32.54 1.94 -0.71
CA PRO A 9 -32.05 3.29 -0.70
C PRO A 9 -30.98 3.49 -1.79
N SER A 10 -30.96 4.69 -2.36
CA SER A 10 -30.10 5.16 -3.45
C SER A 10 -28.66 4.62 -3.47
N ARG A 11 -28.22 4.11 -4.65
CA ARG A 11 -26.90 3.53 -4.98
C ARG A 11 -25.67 4.34 -4.50
N LYS A 12 -25.82 5.65 -4.27
CA LYS A 12 -24.76 6.55 -3.80
C LYS A 12 -24.33 6.30 -2.35
N ARG A 13 -25.16 5.62 -1.53
CA ARG A 13 -24.83 5.35 -0.13
C ARG A 13 -23.73 4.31 0.08
N PHE A 14 -23.32 3.50 -0.88
CA PHE A 14 -22.36 2.42 -0.57
C PHE A 14 -20.89 2.87 -0.52
N LYS A 15 -20.52 3.95 -1.22
CA LYS A 15 -19.09 4.38 -1.35
C LYS A 15 -18.50 5.00 -0.07
N THR A 16 -19.33 5.61 0.77
CA THR A 16 -18.90 6.35 1.98
C THR A 16 -19.13 5.56 3.27
N LEU A 17 -19.34 4.23 3.18
CA LEU A 17 -19.71 3.39 4.31
C LEU A 17 -18.81 3.61 5.54
N GLY A 18 -17.49 3.46 5.39
CA GLY A 18 -16.58 3.57 6.52
C GLY A 18 -16.39 4.98 7.07
N SER A 19 -16.37 6.01 6.20
CA SER A 19 -16.31 7.41 6.66
C SER A 19 -17.58 7.83 7.40
N ASP A 20 -18.74 7.32 6.98
CA ASP A 20 -20.02 7.60 7.64
C ASP A 20 -20.11 6.89 9.00
N ILE A 21 -19.59 5.67 9.11
CA ILE A 21 -19.48 4.93 10.37
C ILE A 21 -18.54 5.66 11.33
N LEU A 22 -17.38 6.11 10.87
CA LEU A 22 -16.42 6.85 11.70
C LEU A 22 -17.03 8.16 12.22
N LYS A 23 -17.71 8.92 11.36
CA LYS A 23 -18.41 10.15 11.76
C LYS A 23 -19.49 9.89 12.81
N ARG A 24 -20.27 8.81 12.64
CA ARG A 24 -21.32 8.42 13.59
C ARG A 24 -20.78 7.90 14.91
N ALA A 25 -19.66 7.18 14.87
CA ALA A 25 -18.95 6.72 16.07
C ALA A 25 -18.48 7.91 16.91
N VAL A 26 -17.90 8.93 16.27
CA VAL A 26 -17.45 10.16 16.95
C VAL A 26 -18.63 10.96 17.51
N MET A 27 -19.78 10.99 16.83
CA MET A 27 -20.98 11.68 17.31
C MET A 27 -21.81 10.86 18.32
N GLY A 28 -21.39 9.65 18.71
CA GLY A 28 -22.11 8.81 19.67
C GLY A 28 -23.46 8.24 19.18
N HIS A 29 -23.69 8.23 17.86
CA HIS A 29 -24.91 7.68 17.27
C HIS A 29 -24.78 6.18 16.97
N THR A 30 -25.90 5.55 16.59
CA THR A 30 -25.91 4.18 16.08
C THR A 30 -24.97 4.05 14.87
N LEU A 31 -23.99 3.16 15.01
CA LEU A 31 -22.90 2.94 14.05
C LEU A 31 -23.39 2.50 12.66
N LEU A 32 -24.53 1.80 12.62
CA LEU A 32 -25.01 1.09 11.45
C LEU A 32 -26.44 1.51 11.08
N ASP A 33 -26.63 1.85 9.81
CA ASP A 33 -27.97 2.07 9.24
C ASP A 33 -28.57 0.72 8.84
N PRO A 34 -29.64 0.23 9.52
CA PRO A 34 -30.27 -1.05 9.18
C PRO A 34 -30.88 -1.07 7.77
N ASN A 35 -31.14 0.11 7.19
CA ASN A 35 -31.65 0.26 5.83
C ASN A 35 -30.58 0.12 4.74
N ARG A 36 -29.28 0.08 5.08
CA ARG A 36 -28.19 0.03 4.09
C ARG A 36 -27.92 -1.39 3.60
N PHE A 37 -28.01 -2.35 4.52
CA PHE A 37 -27.92 -3.79 4.24
C PHE A 37 -29.13 -4.49 4.89
N PRO A 38 -30.26 -4.64 4.17
CA PRO A 38 -31.46 -5.25 4.75
C PRO A 38 -31.24 -6.72 5.09
N ILE A 39 -31.44 -7.08 6.36
CA ILE A 39 -31.39 -8.47 6.85
C ILE A 39 -32.62 -9.26 6.40
N VAL A 40 -33.70 -8.54 6.10
CA VAL A 40 -35.01 -9.08 5.70
C VAL A 40 -35.41 -8.48 4.36
N THR A 41 -35.87 -9.32 3.44
CA THR A 41 -36.34 -8.95 2.10
C THR A 41 -37.69 -9.58 1.82
N PHE A 42 -38.46 -9.04 0.87
CA PHE A 42 -39.71 -9.65 0.43
C PHE A 42 -39.47 -10.39 -0.88
N CYS A 43 -39.98 -11.62 -0.96
CA CYS A 43 -39.90 -12.44 -2.16
C CYS A 43 -41.31 -12.73 -2.65
N ASP A 44 -41.55 -12.41 -3.91
CA ASP A 44 -42.84 -12.62 -4.57
C ASP A 44 -42.79 -13.93 -5.36
N PHE A 45 -43.76 -14.80 -5.08
CA PHE A 45 -43.95 -16.07 -5.76
C PHE A 45 -45.24 -16.03 -6.58
N GLU A 46 -45.13 -16.32 -7.87
CA GLU A 46 -46.28 -16.49 -8.76
C GLU A 46 -46.70 -17.96 -8.77
N LEU A 47 -47.88 -18.24 -8.21
CA LEU A 47 -48.50 -19.57 -8.24
C LEU A 47 -49.65 -19.57 -9.26
N ARG A 48 -49.68 -20.56 -10.16
CA ARG A 48 -50.77 -20.74 -11.12
C ARG A 48 -51.76 -21.77 -10.56
N GLN A 49 -52.99 -21.33 -10.26
CA GLN A 49 -54.10 -22.23 -9.96
C GLN A 49 -55.24 -21.96 -10.95
N MET A 50 -55.68 -23.00 -11.66
CA MET A 50 -56.91 -23.00 -12.48
C MET A 50 -57.09 -21.72 -13.31
N THR A 51 -56.14 -21.43 -14.21
CA THR A 51 -56.18 -20.30 -15.18
C THR A 51 -55.91 -18.91 -14.58
N ASN A 52 -55.78 -18.75 -13.26
CA ASN A 52 -55.47 -17.48 -12.60
C ASN A 52 -54.06 -17.49 -11.99
N VAL A 53 -53.29 -16.43 -12.21
CA VAL A 53 -51.95 -16.23 -11.61
C VAL A 53 -52.14 -15.39 -10.36
N GLN A 54 -51.82 -15.94 -9.19
CA GLN A 54 -51.91 -15.24 -7.91
C GLN A 54 -50.50 -15.05 -7.33
N THR A 55 -50.17 -13.81 -6.97
CA THR A 55 -48.88 -13.42 -6.39
C THR A 55 -48.93 -13.51 -4.87
N TRP A 56 -48.07 -14.34 -4.28
CA TRP A 56 -47.90 -14.44 -2.83
C TRP A 56 -46.59 -13.79 -2.41
N THR A 57 -46.65 -12.92 -1.40
CA THR A 57 -45.47 -12.23 -0.86
C THR A 57 -45.06 -12.88 0.46
N VAL A 58 -43.81 -13.31 0.58
CA VAL A 58 -43.27 -13.86 1.85
C VAL A 58 -42.05 -13.08 2.31
N GLN A 59 -41.80 -13.13 3.62
CA GLN A 59 -40.62 -12.53 4.23
C GLN A 59 -39.46 -13.51 4.19
N CYS A 60 -38.36 -13.13 3.54
CA CYS A 60 -37.13 -13.91 3.44
C CYS A 60 -36.01 -13.27 4.28
N SER A 61 -35.32 -14.07 5.08
CA SER A 61 -34.08 -13.65 5.74
C SER A 61 -32.89 -13.84 4.80
N LEU A 62 -31.99 -12.86 4.77
CA LEU A 62 -30.82 -12.87 3.90
C LEU A 62 -29.54 -12.87 4.76
N PRO A 63 -29.17 -14.02 5.37
CA PRO A 63 -28.05 -14.10 6.31
C PRO A 63 -26.69 -13.71 5.68
N ILE A 64 -26.54 -13.89 4.36
CA ILE A 64 -25.35 -13.45 3.61
C ILE A 64 -25.13 -11.93 3.64
N ASN A 65 -26.21 -11.15 3.77
CA ASN A 65 -26.10 -9.69 3.80
C ASN A 65 -25.60 -9.19 5.16
N LEU A 66 -25.93 -9.89 6.24
CA LEU A 66 -25.40 -9.62 7.58
C LEU A 66 -23.89 -9.90 7.64
N PHE A 67 -23.44 -10.97 6.98
CA PHE A 67 -22.01 -11.28 6.86
C PHE A 67 -21.27 -10.19 6.08
N SER A 68 -21.85 -9.77 4.95
CA SER A 68 -21.33 -8.71 4.09
C SER A 68 -21.18 -7.39 4.86
N GLU A 69 -22.16 -7.03 5.68
CA GLU A 69 -22.12 -5.83 6.53
C GLU A 69 -20.88 -5.80 7.44
N LYS A 70 -20.52 -6.93 8.08
CA LYS A 70 -19.39 -6.97 9.02
C LYS A 70 -18.03 -7.01 8.31
N ILE A 71 -17.90 -7.80 7.24
CA ILE A 71 -16.64 -7.94 6.50
C ILE A 71 -16.26 -6.64 5.78
N PHE A 72 -17.23 -5.90 5.22
CA PHE A 72 -16.93 -4.62 4.55
C PHE A 72 -16.40 -3.56 5.51
N ILE A 73 -16.89 -3.54 6.75
CA ILE A 73 -16.40 -2.62 7.78
C ILE A 73 -14.96 -2.98 8.17
N ALA A 74 -14.71 -4.25 8.48
CA ALA A 74 -13.36 -4.72 8.81
C ALA A 74 -12.36 -4.43 7.68
N ASN A 75 -12.74 -4.73 6.43
CA ASN A 75 -11.90 -4.48 5.27
C ASN A 75 -11.63 -2.99 5.05
N TRP A 76 -12.63 -2.12 5.23
CA TRP A 76 -12.43 -0.67 5.10
C TRP A 76 -11.39 -0.13 6.09
N PHE A 77 -11.48 -0.51 7.36
CA PHE A 77 -10.49 -0.09 8.36
C PHE A 77 -9.10 -0.66 8.07
N LEU A 78 -9.00 -1.93 7.69
CA LEU A 78 -7.73 -2.56 7.32
C LEU A 78 -7.08 -1.85 6.13
N LEU A 79 -7.84 -1.53 5.07
CA LEU A 79 -7.33 -0.81 3.91
C LEU A 79 -6.86 0.60 4.26
N VAL A 80 -7.59 1.33 5.11
CA VAL A 80 -7.18 2.66 5.57
C VAL A 80 -5.86 2.58 6.35
N ILE A 81 -5.74 1.63 7.29
CA ILE A 81 -4.51 1.43 8.07
C ILE A 81 -3.34 1.08 7.16
N MET A 82 -3.52 0.11 6.25
CA MET A 82 -2.48 -0.27 5.29
C MET A 82 -2.08 0.88 4.37
N THR A 83 -3.04 1.69 3.94
CA THR A 83 -2.76 2.88 3.12
C THR A 83 -1.93 3.90 3.90
N ILE A 84 -2.24 4.14 5.18
CA ILE A 84 -1.48 5.07 6.03
C ILE A 84 -0.04 4.55 6.23
N ILE A 85 0.13 3.27 6.59
CA ILE A 85 1.45 2.66 6.78
C ILE A 85 2.28 2.76 5.50
N ASN A 86 1.69 2.39 4.36
CA ASN A 86 2.37 2.46 3.06
C ASN A 86 2.68 3.91 2.65
N ALA A 87 1.79 4.86 2.93
CA ALA A 87 2.03 6.27 2.65
C ALA A 87 3.19 6.84 3.50
N ILE A 88 3.26 6.49 4.78
CA ILE A 88 4.38 6.88 5.66
C ILE A 88 5.69 6.28 5.16
N TYR A 89 5.70 4.97 4.84
CA TYR A 89 6.88 4.31 4.30
C TYR A 89 7.31 4.94 2.97
N PHE A 90 6.37 5.17 2.06
CA PHE A 90 6.64 5.81 0.78
C PHE A 90 7.21 7.22 0.98
N LEU A 91 6.63 8.04 1.87
CA LEU A 91 7.11 9.38 2.14
C LEU A 91 8.52 9.37 2.75
N TYR A 92 8.81 8.46 3.68
CA TYR A 92 10.14 8.28 4.26
C TYR A 92 11.18 7.97 3.17
N ASN A 93 10.89 6.99 2.30
CA ASN A 93 11.80 6.61 1.23
C ASN A 93 11.93 7.68 0.15
N PHE A 94 10.83 8.37 -0.16
CA PHE A 94 10.82 9.50 -1.09
C PHE A 94 11.71 10.63 -0.57
N VAL A 95 11.51 11.10 0.66
CA VAL A 95 12.37 12.13 1.28
C VAL A 95 13.82 11.66 1.35
N SER A 96 14.07 10.40 1.74
CA SER A 96 15.43 9.85 1.82
C SER A 96 16.12 9.75 0.45
N THR A 97 15.37 9.53 -0.63
CA THR A 97 15.90 9.44 -2.00
C THR A 97 16.18 10.82 -2.60
N PHE A 98 15.29 11.78 -2.34
CA PHE A 98 15.42 13.13 -2.89
C PHE A 98 16.49 13.98 -2.17
N LEU A 99 16.98 13.55 -1.01
CA LEU A 99 18.07 14.21 -0.28
C LEU A 99 19.44 13.68 -0.76
N PRO A 100 20.20 14.47 -1.57
CA PRO A 100 21.48 14.03 -2.13
C PRO A 100 22.55 13.76 -1.06
N TYR A 101 22.43 14.37 0.12
CA TYR A 101 23.39 14.19 1.22
C TYR A 101 23.49 12.74 1.71
N ARG A 102 22.40 11.95 1.63
CA ARG A 102 22.45 10.52 1.99
C ARG A 102 23.08 9.66 0.91
N ALA A 103 23.05 10.08 -0.35
CA ALA A 103 23.64 9.35 -1.47
C ALA A 103 25.15 9.20 -1.31
N GLU A 104 25.83 10.30 -0.99
CA GLU A 104 27.28 10.35 -0.83
C GLU A 104 27.74 9.46 0.33
N VAL A 105 27.13 9.62 1.51
CA VAL A 105 27.42 8.81 2.70
C VAL A 105 27.13 7.33 2.46
N TYR A 106 26.13 7.04 1.64
CA TYR A 106 25.75 5.67 1.33
C TYR A 106 26.76 4.99 0.40
N VAL A 107 27.18 5.66 -0.70
CA VAL A 107 28.19 5.13 -1.62
C VAL A 107 29.58 5.04 -0.95
N GLN A 108 29.92 6.01 -0.08
CA GLN A 108 31.17 6.01 0.68
C GLN A 108 31.35 4.75 1.53
N LYS A 109 30.25 4.18 2.08
CA LYS A 109 30.32 2.95 2.87
C LYS A 109 30.78 1.75 2.05
N PHE A 110 30.43 1.67 0.77
CA PHE A 110 30.82 0.55 -0.08
C PHE A 110 32.26 0.68 -0.58
N LEU A 111 32.66 1.89 -0.96
CA LEU A 111 34.02 2.15 -1.42
C LEU A 111 35.07 1.99 -0.30
N THR A 112 34.73 2.35 0.94
CA THR A 112 35.65 2.17 2.09
C THR A 112 35.90 0.69 2.42
N VAL A 113 34.93 -0.20 2.15
CA VAL A 113 35.04 -1.63 2.46
C VAL A 113 36.00 -2.35 1.50
N ASP A 114 36.15 -1.88 0.27
CA ASP A 114 37.11 -2.46 -0.70
C ASP A 114 38.56 -2.06 -0.40
N ASP A 115 38.78 -0.83 0.06
CA ASP A 115 40.12 -0.32 0.42
C ASP A 115 40.77 -1.20 1.52
N VAL A 116 39.94 -1.65 2.47
CA VAL A 116 40.33 -2.61 3.51
C VAL A 116 40.69 -4.00 2.95
N ARG A 117 40.00 -4.48 1.90
CA ARG A 117 40.33 -5.76 1.24
C ARG A 117 41.58 -5.67 0.36
N THR A 118 41.91 -4.50 -0.15
CA THR A 118 43.05 -4.27 -1.06
C THR A 118 44.37 -4.05 -0.32
N GLY A 119 44.36 -4.09 1.03
CA GLY A 119 45.57 -4.04 1.85
C GLY A 119 46.13 -2.63 2.09
N MET A 120 45.43 -1.58 1.64
CA MET A 120 45.75 -0.21 2.05
C MET A 120 44.99 0.08 3.33
N TYR A 121 45.69 0.03 4.47
CA TYR A 121 45.16 0.39 5.79
C TYR A 121 45.02 1.92 5.89
N GLN A 122 44.25 2.54 5.00
CA GLN A 122 44.00 3.96 5.03
C GLN A 122 42.88 4.22 6.06
N LYS A 123 43.15 5.14 6.99
CA LYS A 123 42.15 5.72 7.91
C LYS A 123 40.83 5.93 7.17
N ILE A 124 39.72 5.41 7.70
CA ILE A 124 38.35 5.67 7.21
C ILE A 124 38.24 7.19 6.96
N PRO A 125 38.24 7.66 5.70
CA PRO A 125 38.28 9.08 5.45
C PRO A 125 36.92 9.67 5.86
N GLU A 126 36.94 10.69 6.72
CA GLU A 126 35.75 11.38 7.20
C GLU A 126 34.98 12.08 6.06
N HIS A 127 35.66 12.32 4.93
CA HIS A 127 35.12 12.94 3.73
C HIS A 127 35.53 12.17 2.45
N LEU A 128 34.62 12.10 1.47
CA LEU A 128 34.92 11.55 0.14
C LEU A 128 35.99 12.39 -0.57
N THR A 129 36.91 11.73 -1.28
CA THR A 129 37.87 12.40 -2.18
C THR A 129 37.11 13.09 -3.33
N GLU A 130 37.66 14.17 -3.89
CA GLU A 130 37.04 14.90 -5.01
C GLU A 130 36.70 13.98 -6.22
N SER A 131 37.55 12.98 -6.50
CA SER A 131 37.28 11.95 -7.52
C SER A 131 36.09 11.06 -7.20
N GLN A 132 35.85 10.75 -5.92
CA GLN A 132 34.71 9.96 -5.48
C GLN A 132 33.42 10.77 -5.53
N LYS A 133 33.47 12.08 -5.19
CA LYS A 133 32.32 12.98 -5.36
C LYS A 133 31.94 13.12 -6.83
N ASP A 134 32.92 13.25 -7.71
CA ASP A 134 32.71 13.34 -9.16
C ASP A 134 32.10 12.05 -9.72
N PHE A 135 32.55 10.88 -9.26
CA PHE A 135 31.91 9.60 -9.58
C PHE A 135 30.43 9.55 -9.14
N VAL A 136 30.12 9.99 -7.91
CA VAL A 136 28.74 9.98 -7.40
C VAL A 136 27.84 10.94 -8.18
N HIS A 137 28.28 12.18 -8.44
CA HIS A 137 27.44 13.20 -9.06
C HIS A 137 27.43 13.17 -10.60
N SER A 138 28.58 12.89 -11.23
CA SER A 138 28.75 12.97 -12.68
C SER A 138 28.49 11.64 -13.38
N TYR A 139 29.09 10.55 -12.87
CA TYR A 139 28.98 9.22 -13.45
C TYR A 139 27.70 8.50 -13.00
N LEU A 140 27.49 8.37 -11.69
CA LEU A 140 26.38 7.59 -11.14
C LEU A 140 25.06 8.38 -11.18
N ARG A 141 25.12 9.70 -10.95
CA ARG A 141 23.98 10.63 -10.92
C ARG A 141 22.91 10.19 -9.91
N ARG A 142 21.83 10.97 -9.79
CA ARG A 142 20.72 10.68 -8.87
C ARG A 142 20.05 9.33 -9.14
N ASP A 143 19.85 8.99 -10.42
CA ASP A 143 19.16 7.75 -10.81
C ASP A 143 20.01 6.51 -10.50
N GLY A 144 21.33 6.56 -10.74
CA GLY A 144 22.22 5.44 -10.43
C GLY A 144 22.37 5.21 -8.93
N VAL A 145 22.48 6.28 -8.13
CA VAL A 145 22.46 6.14 -6.66
C VAL A 145 21.14 5.51 -6.21
N PHE A 146 20.00 5.95 -6.75
CA PHE A 146 18.70 5.40 -6.40
C PHE A 146 18.62 3.89 -6.71
N LEU A 147 19.13 3.47 -7.88
CA LEU A 147 19.17 2.05 -8.26
C LEU A 147 20.04 1.22 -7.30
N ILE A 148 21.22 1.71 -6.91
CA ILE A 148 22.09 1.00 -5.97
C ILE A 148 21.43 0.93 -4.59
N TRP A 149 20.82 2.01 -4.12
CA TRP A 149 20.06 2.01 -2.88
C TRP A 149 18.90 1.02 -2.92
N MET A 150 18.12 1.00 -4.00
CA MET A 150 17.01 0.06 -4.18
C MET A 150 17.51 -1.39 -4.20
N LEU A 151 18.59 -1.66 -4.93
CA LEU A 151 19.21 -2.97 -5.03
C LEU A 151 19.67 -3.47 -3.66
N SER A 152 20.34 -2.62 -2.88
CA SER A 152 20.83 -2.99 -1.55
C SER A 152 19.75 -3.29 -0.51
N ASN A 153 18.54 -2.75 -0.68
CA ASN A 153 17.42 -3.03 0.21
C ASN A 153 16.77 -4.38 -0.11
N LYS A 154 17.09 -4.97 -1.27
CA LYS A 154 16.54 -6.26 -1.74
C LYS A 154 17.58 -7.37 -1.80
N VAL A 155 18.85 -7.01 -1.99
CA VAL A 155 19.99 -7.92 -2.11
C VAL A 155 20.90 -7.74 -0.91
N ASN A 156 21.70 -8.76 -0.57
CA ASN A 156 22.70 -8.66 0.48
C ASN A 156 23.63 -7.45 0.24
N GLN A 157 23.92 -6.69 1.28
CA GLN A 157 24.73 -5.46 1.20
C GLN A 157 26.13 -5.73 0.62
N VAL A 158 26.67 -6.94 0.82
CA VAL A 158 27.95 -7.37 0.25
C VAL A 158 27.94 -7.36 -1.27
N VAL A 159 26.89 -7.90 -1.90
CA VAL A 159 26.75 -7.97 -3.36
C VAL A 159 26.56 -6.56 -3.94
N ALA A 160 25.81 -5.70 -3.25
CA ALA A 160 25.67 -4.30 -3.66
C ALA A 160 27.02 -3.57 -3.64
N GLY A 161 27.90 -3.89 -2.67
CA GLY A 161 29.26 -3.35 -2.60
C GLY A 161 30.14 -3.80 -3.76
N GLU A 162 30.09 -5.08 -4.13
CA GLU A 162 30.84 -5.61 -5.28
C GLU A 162 30.46 -4.89 -6.58
N ILE A 163 29.16 -4.63 -6.77
CA ILE A 163 28.67 -3.88 -7.95
C ILE A 163 29.18 -2.45 -7.96
N VAL A 164 29.14 -1.75 -6.81
CA VAL A 164 29.69 -0.38 -6.69
C VAL A 164 31.19 -0.37 -7.01
N ASN A 165 31.94 -1.37 -6.55
CA ASN A 165 33.38 -1.46 -6.77
C ASN A 165 33.72 -1.72 -8.24
N GLU A 166 33.00 -2.62 -8.91
CA GLU A 166 33.19 -2.85 -10.34
C GLU A 166 32.83 -1.60 -11.17
N LEU A 167 31.78 -0.86 -10.78
CA LEU A 167 31.46 0.43 -11.40
C LEU A 167 32.55 1.48 -11.18
N TRP A 168 33.14 1.53 -9.98
CA TRP A 168 34.26 2.41 -9.67
C TRP A 168 35.51 2.07 -10.50
N LYS A 169 35.88 0.78 -10.57
CA LYS A 169 37.01 0.32 -11.38
C LYS A 169 36.84 0.72 -12.85
N ASN A 170 35.63 0.57 -13.40
CA ASN A 170 35.33 0.96 -14.77
C ASN A 170 35.39 2.47 -15.00
N TYR A 171 35.10 3.28 -13.97
CA TYR A 171 35.24 4.74 -14.04
C TYR A 171 36.71 5.18 -13.99
N THR A 172 37.55 4.50 -13.20
CA THR A 172 38.98 4.82 -13.06
C THR A 172 39.86 4.24 -14.17
N LYS A 173 39.28 3.49 -15.12
CA LYS A 173 39.98 2.83 -16.23
C LYS A 173 40.04 3.74 -17.44
#